data_AF-A0A963YUM3-F1
#
_entry.id   AF-A0A963YUM3-F1
#
_cell.length_a   1.000
_cell.length_b   1.000
_cell.length_c   1.000
_cell.angle_alpha   90.00
_cell.angle_beta   90.00
_cell.angle_gamma   90.00
#
_symmetry.space_group_name_H-M   'P 1'
#
loop_
_entity.id
_entity.type
_entity.pdbx_description
1 polymer ?
#
loop_
_entity_poly.entity_id
_entity_poly.type
_entity_poly.pdbx_seq_one_letter_code
_entity_poly.pdbx_strand_id
1 'polypeptide(L)'
;MAKSTKPAAVSRKAKAEKPKAAKKIAAKKAVAKTVVSAPGRDAAVLDRLWQTIDSRRDADPAASHSARLMSRGTAKIAQKFGEEAVECVIEAVRGESKTALIAESADVLYHLLVLWVDAGVSPDEVWAELTRREGVSGIAEKASRLRQLRVSQSVETKKIP
;
A
#
# COMPACT_ATOMS: atom_id res chain seq x y z
N MET A 1 21.96 60.42 34.37
CA MET A 1 22.07 59.09 33.75
C MET A 1 23.51 58.87 33.34
N ALA A 2 24.24 58.05 34.09
CA ALA A 2 25.68 57.91 34.00
C ALA A 2 26.10 57.01 32.82
N LYS A 3 27.05 57.52 32.01
CA LYS A 3 27.86 56.72 31.08
C LYS A 3 28.98 56.06 31.87
N SER A 4 29.12 54.74 31.77
CA SER A 4 30.22 53.99 32.38
C SER A 4 31.05 53.34 31.28
N THR A 5 32.30 53.78 31.16
CA THR A 5 33.36 53.18 30.34
C THR A 5 34.39 52.56 31.29
N LYS A 6 34.78 51.31 31.05
CA LYS A 6 36.08 50.77 31.49
C LYS A 6 36.50 49.55 30.66
N PRO A 7 37.73 49.50 30.13
CA PRO A 7 38.20 48.38 29.31
C PRO A 7 39.27 47.50 30.00
N ALA A 8 39.58 46.40 29.31
CA ALA A 8 40.84 45.63 29.25
C ALA A 8 41.19 44.61 30.37
N ALA A 9 41.38 43.34 29.95
CA ALA A 9 42.56 42.55 30.28
C ALA A 9 42.72 41.35 29.31
N VAL A 10 43.90 41.25 28.70
CA VAL A 10 44.41 40.11 27.92
C VAL A 10 45.62 39.54 28.67
N SER A 11 45.69 38.21 28.85
CA SER A 11 46.96 37.44 29.01
C SER A 11 46.64 35.94 28.93
N ARG A 12 46.90 35.25 27.82
CA ARG A 12 48.11 34.52 27.38
C ARG A 12 48.42 33.18 28.10
N LYS A 13 48.20 32.10 27.31
CA LYS A 13 49.05 30.92 27.01
C LYS A 13 49.42 29.90 28.11
N ALA A 14 49.07 28.63 27.86
CA ALA A 14 50.02 27.53 27.85
C ALA A 14 49.53 26.36 26.96
N LYS A 15 50.48 25.75 26.26
CA LYS A 15 50.36 24.70 25.24
C LYS A 15 50.69 23.36 25.94
N ALA A 16 49.95 22.28 25.67
CA ALA A 16 50.41 20.93 25.94
C ALA A 16 49.92 19.97 24.85
N GLU A 17 50.80 19.03 24.51
CA GLU A 17 50.87 18.26 23.28
C GLU A 17 50.16 16.89 23.40
N LYS A 18 49.82 16.29 22.25
CA LYS A 18 49.08 15.01 22.11
C LYS A 18 49.89 13.79 22.59
N PRO A 19 49.20 12.66 22.85
CA PRO A 19 49.55 11.44 22.11
C PRO A 19 48.35 10.75 21.44
N LYS A 20 48.71 9.76 20.60
CA LYS A 20 48.00 9.16 19.49
C LYS A 20 47.10 7.96 19.88
N ALA A 21 46.02 7.82 19.10
CA ALA A 21 45.40 6.59 18.58
C ALA A 21 44.78 5.53 19.52
N ALA A 22 43.46 5.35 19.39
CA ALA A 22 42.82 4.04 19.36
C ALA A 22 41.70 4.03 18.31
N LYS A 23 41.68 2.97 17.49
CA LYS A 23 40.87 2.77 16.27
C LYS A 23 39.44 2.29 16.58
N LYS A 24 38.57 2.50 15.56
CA LYS A 24 37.29 1.81 15.25
C LYS A 24 36.13 2.20 16.19
N ILE A 25 34.90 2.40 15.72
CA ILE A 25 34.14 1.63 14.73
C ILE A 25 33.27 2.59 13.91
N ALA A 26 33.26 2.39 12.59
CA ALA A 26 32.38 3.08 11.66
C ALA A 26 30.92 2.66 11.90
N ALA A 27 30.04 3.63 12.16
CA ALA A 27 28.60 3.46 11.98
C ALA A 27 28.19 4.34 10.80
N LYS A 28 28.27 3.77 9.59
CA LYS A 28 27.56 4.29 8.42
C LYS A 28 26.07 4.15 8.71
N LYS A 29 25.43 5.20 9.20
CA LYS A 29 23.97 5.29 9.17
C LYS A 29 23.61 5.57 7.71
N ALA A 30 23.23 4.51 6.99
CA ALA A 30 22.60 4.65 5.70
C ALA A 30 21.38 5.55 5.92
N VAL A 31 21.47 6.78 5.40
CA VAL A 31 20.30 7.63 5.23
C VAL A 31 19.42 6.86 4.26
N ALA A 32 18.36 6.24 4.78
CA ALA A 32 17.33 5.65 3.97
C ALA A 32 16.92 6.71 2.95
N LYS A 33 17.21 6.43 1.69
CA LYS A 33 16.94 7.32 0.58
C LYS A 33 15.42 7.47 0.54
N THR A 34 14.89 8.56 1.10
CA THR A 34 13.50 8.94 0.91
C THR A 34 13.32 9.12 -0.58
N VAL A 35 12.77 8.09 -1.23
CA VAL A 35 12.29 8.21 -2.59
C VAL A 35 11.07 9.11 -2.47
N VAL A 36 11.27 10.42 -2.64
CA VAL A 36 10.15 11.33 -2.88
C VAL A 36 9.58 10.88 -4.22
N SER A 37 8.46 10.17 -4.19
CA SER A 37 7.78 9.77 -5.43
C SER A 37 7.29 11.02 -6.13
N ALA A 38 7.38 11.04 -7.46
CA ALA A 38 6.80 12.11 -8.25
C ALA A 38 5.30 12.26 -7.94
N PRO A 39 4.75 13.49 -7.91
CA PRO A 39 3.32 13.69 -7.73
C PRO A 39 2.54 12.84 -8.75
N GLY A 40 1.68 11.95 -8.25
CA GLY A 40 0.90 11.01 -9.07
C GLY A 40 1.38 9.55 -9.09
N ARG A 41 2.45 9.18 -8.36
CA ARG A 41 2.85 7.78 -8.15
C ARG A 41 2.73 7.39 -6.67
N ASP A 42 1.50 7.35 -6.18
CA ASP A 42 1.23 7.03 -4.80
C ASP A 42 0.11 5.99 -4.70
N ALA A 43 0.48 4.75 -4.35
CA ALA A 43 -0.47 3.67 -4.11
C ALA A 43 -1.42 3.98 -2.94
N ALA A 44 -1.08 4.92 -2.05
CA ALA A 44 -1.98 5.36 -0.99
C ALA A 44 -3.24 6.07 -1.55
N VAL A 45 -3.34 6.33 -2.86
CA VAL A 45 -4.61 6.69 -3.50
C VAL A 45 -5.68 5.61 -3.27
N LEU A 46 -5.30 4.33 -3.27
CA LEU A 46 -6.23 3.23 -3.05
C LEU A 46 -6.74 3.23 -1.60
N ASP A 47 -5.86 3.49 -0.64
CA ASP A 47 -6.25 3.57 0.78
C ASP A 47 -7.18 4.76 1.04
N ARG A 48 -6.87 5.95 0.48
CA ARG A 48 -7.74 7.13 0.58
C ARG A 48 -9.09 6.92 -0.08
N LEU A 49 -9.11 6.24 -1.23
CA LEU A 49 -10.33 5.93 -1.96
C LEU A 49 -11.18 4.92 -1.19
N TRP A 50 -10.57 3.86 -0.65
CA TRP A 50 -11.24 2.89 0.23
C TRP A 50 -11.86 3.58 1.44
N GLN A 51 -11.11 4.43 2.16
CA GLN A 51 -11.62 5.20 3.31
C GLN A 51 -12.80 6.09 2.91
N THR A 52 -12.74 6.71 1.73
CA THR A 52 -13.83 7.54 1.22
C THR A 52 -15.08 6.69 0.94
N ILE A 53 -14.91 5.51 0.33
CA ILE A 53 -16.01 4.58 0.03
C ILE A 53 -16.64 4.09 1.35
N ASP A 54 -15.83 3.65 2.31
CA ASP A 54 -16.25 3.16 3.61
C ASP A 54 -17.01 4.23 4.41
N SER A 55 -16.48 5.46 4.47
CA SER A 55 -17.14 6.60 5.13
C SER A 55 -18.51 6.96 4.54
N ARG A 56 -18.80 6.51 3.31
CA ARG A 56 -20.05 6.78 2.59
C ARG A 56 -20.92 5.54 2.44
N ARG A 57 -20.59 4.43 3.10
CA ARG A 57 -21.33 3.16 3.03
C ARG A 57 -22.82 3.33 3.30
N ASP A 58 -23.16 4.11 4.33
CA ASP A 58 -24.53 4.37 4.77
C ASP A 58 -25.04 5.76 4.34
N ALA A 59 -24.36 6.41 3.39
CA ALA A 59 -24.82 7.68 2.83
C ALA A 59 -26.08 7.49 1.97
N ASP A 60 -26.75 8.58 1.63
CA ASP A 60 -27.92 8.55 0.73
C ASP A 60 -27.54 7.94 -0.64
N PRO A 61 -28.17 6.82 -1.05
CA PRO A 61 -28.00 6.21 -2.37
C PRO A 61 -28.28 7.15 -3.55
N ALA A 62 -29.06 8.22 -3.38
CA ALA A 62 -29.28 9.22 -4.42
C ALA A 62 -28.07 10.14 -4.61
N ALA A 63 -27.25 10.33 -3.57
CA ALA A 63 -26.12 11.26 -3.56
C ALA A 63 -24.74 10.57 -3.68
N SER A 64 -24.66 9.26 -3.44
CA SER A 64 -23.40 8.50 -3.44
C SER A 64 -23.49 7.25 -4.31
N HIS A 65 -22.59 7.15 -5.30
CA HIS A 65 -22.50 5.99 -6.18
C HIS A 65 -22.23 4.68 -5.41
N SER A 66 -21.28 4.72 -4.48
CA SER A 66 -20.92 3.57 -3.64
C SER A 66 -22.10 3.14 -2.76
N ALA A 67 -22.79 4.10 -2.13
CA ALA A 67 -23.97 3.80 -1.31
C ALA A 67 -25.09 3.17 -2.14
N ARG A 68 -25.28 3.65 -3.38
CA ARG A 68 -26.25 3.08 -4.33
C ARG A 68 -25.93 1.66 -4.77
N LEU A 69 -24.66 1.31 -4.86
CA LEU A 69 -24.25 -0.06 -5.14
C LEU A 69 -24.48 -0.96 -3.92
N MET A 70 -24.06 -0.50 -2.74
CA MET A 70 -24.22 -1.22 -1.48
C MET A 70 -25.69 -1.43 -1.11
N SER A 71 -26.56 -0.43 -1.38
CA SER A 71 -28.00 -0.57 -1.18
C SER A 71 -28.64 -1.64 -2.06
N ARG A 72 -27.95 -2.10 -3.12
CA ARG A 72 -28.38 -3.18 -4.01
C ARG A 72 -27.75 -4.54 -3.66
N GLY A 73 -26.90 -4.57 -2.64
CA GLY A 73 -26.29 -5.78 -2.08
C GLY A 73 -25.12 -6.35 -2.89
N THR A 74 -24.44 -7.31 -2.26
CA THR A 74 -23.21 -7.97 -2.75
C THR A 74 -23.31 -8.49 -4.18
N ALA A 75 -24.45 -9.08 -4.56
CA ALA A 75 -24.64 -9.62 -5.90
C ALA A 75 -24.49 -8.54 -6.99
N LYS A 76 -25.04 -7.33 -6.76
CA LYS A 76 -24.90 -6.24 -7.73
C LYS A 76 -23.49 -5.68 -7.76
N ILE A 77 -22.84 -5.59 -6.61
CA ILE A 77 -21.45 -5.13 -6.51
C ILE A 77 -20.52 -6.08 -7.28
N ALA A 78 -20.63 -7.38 -7.02
CA ALA A 78 -19.86 -8.41 -7.70
C ALA A 78 -20.12 -8.41 -9.22
N GLN A 79 -21.36 -8.19 -9.63
CA GLN A 79 -21.69 -8.03 -11.06
C GLN A 79 -20.94 -6.85 -11.69
N LYS A 80 -20.96 -5.66 -11.07
CA LYS A 80 -20.24 -4.50 -11.62
C LYS A 80 -18.74 -4.74 -11.68
N PHE A 81 -18.14 -5.29 -10.61
CA PHE A 81 -16.73 -5.65 -10.64
C PHE A 81 -16.40 -6.61 -11.80
N GLY A 82 -17.26 -7.61 -12.05
CA GLY A 82 -17.10 -8.53 -13.18
C GLY A 82 -17.23 -7.83 -14.54
N GLU A 83 -18.18 -6.90 -14.69
CA GLU A 83 -18.34 -6.09 -15.92
C GLU A 83 -17.05 -5.30 -16.21
N GLU A 84 -16.55 -4.50 -15.25
CA GLU A 84 -15.34 -3.68 -15.47
C GLU A 84 -14.10 -4.55 -15.75
N ALA A 85 -14.00 -5.72 -15.09
CA ALA A 85 -12.90 -6.64 -15.34
C ALA A 85 -12.91 -7.19 -16.77
N VAL A 86 -14.09 -7.49 -17.31
CA VAL A 86 -14.24 -7.95 -18.70
C VAL A 86 -13.97 -6.80 -19.68
N GLU A 87 -14.45 -5.60 -19.42
CA GLU A 87 -14.19 -4.41 -20.24
C GLU A 87 -12.69 -4.09 -20.29
N CYS A 88 -12.00 -4.13 -19.16
CA CYS A 88 -10.54 -4.00 -19.09
C CYS A 88 -9.81 -5.05 -19.93
N VAL A 89 -10.27 -6.32 -19.91
CA VAL A 89 -9.70 -7.39 -20.75
C VAL A 89 -9.96 -7.12 -22.23
N ILE A 90 -11.15 -6.67 -22.59
CA ILE A 90 -11.50 -6.34 -23.98
C ILE A 90 -10.60 -5.23 -24.51
N GLU A 91 -10.39 -4.16 -23.74
CA GLU A 91 -9.52 -3.05 -24.15
C GLU A 91 -8.05 -3.48 -24.27
N ALA A 92 -7.58 -4.38 -23.39
CA ALA A 92 -6.25 -4.96 -23.50
C ALA A 92 -6.08 -5.83 -24.77
N VAL A 93 -7.10 -6.60 -25.13
CA VAL A 93 -7.09 -7.47 -26.32
C VAL A 93 -7.19 -6.66 -27.61
N ARG A 94 -8.03 -5.61 -27.63
CA ARG A 94 -8.13 -4.70 -28.77
C ARG A 94 -6.79 -4.02 -29.04
N GLY A 95 -6.14 -3.51 -27.98
CA GLY A 95 -4.83 -2.87 -28.11
C GLY A 95 -4.86 -1.53 -28.87
N GLU A 96 -6.05 -0.97 -29.10
CA GLU A 96 -6.27 0.22 -29.92
C GLU A 96 -6.14 1.52 -29.12
N SER A 97 -6.53 1.51 -27.83
CA SER A 97 -6.56 2.69 -26.98
C SER A 97 -5.96 2.44 -25.61
N LYS A 98 -4.75 2.99 -25.40
CA LYS A 98 -4.12 3.00 -24.08
C LYS A 98 -4.95 3.76 -23.04
N THR A 99 -5.62 4.83 -23.45
CA THR A 99 -6.44 5.65 -22.56
C THR A 99 -7.67 4.88 -22.07
N ALA A 100 -8.31 4.10 -22.95
CA ALA A 100 -9.43 3.25 -22.57
C ALA A 100 -8.97 2.18 -21.57
N LEU A 101 -7.88 1.47 -21.86
CA LEU A 101 -7.32 0.49 -20.92
C LEU A 101 -6.99 1.09 -19.54
N ILE A 102 -6.47 2.32 -19.49
CA ILE A 102 -6.22 3.02 -18.22
C ILE A 102 -7.52 3.32 -17.47
N ALA A 103 -8.57 3.76 -18.17
CA ALA A 103 -9.87 4.04 -17.57
C ALA A 103 -10.49 2.77 -16.99
N GLU A 104 -10.58 1.70 -17.78
CA GLU A 104 -11.11 0.41 -17.33
C GLU A 104 -10.30 -0.18 -16.18
N SER A 105 -8.98 -0.03 -16.20
CA SER A 105 -8.13 -0.46 -15.08
C SER A 105 -8.45 0.29 -13.79
N ALA A 106 -8.79 1.59 -13.89
CA ALA A 106 -9.20 2.38 -12.73
C ALA A 106 -10.58 1.95 -12.21
N ASP A 107 -11.52 1.65 -13.09
CA ASP A 107 -12.86 1.16 -12.73
C ASP A 107 -12.81 -0.22 -12.07
N VAL A 108 -11.94 -1.13 -12.57
CA VAL A 108 -11.64 -2.40 -11.90
C VAL A 108 -11.17 -2.19 -10.46
N LEU A 109 -10.22 -1.29 -10.25
CA LEU A 109 -9.70 -1.00 -8.91
C LEU A 109 -10.79 -0.39 -8.02
N TYR A 110 -11.54 0.59 -8.51
CA TYR A 110 -12.63 1.21 -7.75
C TYR A 110 -13.69 0.18 -7.33
N HIS A 111 -14.17 -0.65 -8.27
CA HIS A 111 -15.20 -1.64 -7.99
C HIS A 111 -14.70 -2.79 -7.09
N LEU A 112 -13.40 -3.11 -7.14
CA LEU A 112 -12.77 -4.01 -6.18
C LEU A 112 -12.78 -3.42 -4.76
N LEU A 113 -12.48 -2.13 -4.60
CA LEU A 113 -12.54 -1.47 -3.29
C LEU A 113 -13.97 -1.40 -2.73
N VAL A 114 -14.98 -1.15 -3.58
CA VAL A 114 -16.40 -1.21 -3.19
C VAL A 114 -16.76 -2.62 -2.69
N LEU A 115 -16.29 -3.66 -3.39
CA LEU A 115 -16.49 -5.05 -2.97
C LEU A 115 -15.80 -5.35 -1.64
N TRP A 116 -14.60 -4.83 -1.39
CA TRP A 116 -13.92 -4.99 -0.11
C TRP A 116 -14.68 -4.36 1.04
N VAL A 117 -15.19 -3.13 0.86
CA VAL A 117 -16.01 -2.47 1.90
C VAL A 117 -17.29 -3.28 2.20
N ASP A 118 -17.99 -3.76 1.17
CA ASP A 118 -19.18 -4.60 1.36
C ASP A 118 -18.86 -5.93 2.08
N ALA A 119 -17.70 -6.52 1.80
CA ALA A 119 -17.23 -7.76 2.41
C ALA A 119 -16.53 -7.57 3.78
N GLY A 120 -16.34 -6.33 4.25
CA GLY A 120 -15.61 -6.04 5.48
C GLY A 120 -14.11 -6.32 5.42
N VAL A 121 -13.52 -6.26 4.22
CA VAL A 121 -12.08 -6.45 3.97
C VAL A 121 -11.38 -5.10 3.92
N SER A 122 -10.30 -4.96 4.69
CA SER A 122 -9.44 -3.77 4.66
C SER A 122 -8.31 -3.88 3.61
N PRO A 123 -7.81 -2.75 3.08
CA PRO A 123 -6.63 -2.77 2.21
C PRO A 123 -5.41 -3.40 2.89
N ASP A 124 -5.23 -3.17 4.20
CA ASP A 124 -4.11 -3.72 4.98
C ASP A 124 -4.05 -5.26 4.94
N GLU A 125 -5.20 -5.94 5.01
CA GLU A 125 -5.27 -7.40 4.88
C GLU A 125 -4.81 -7.87 3.50
N VAL A 126 -5.16 -7.13 2.45
CA VAL A 126 -4.75 -7.45 1.08
C VAL A 126 -3.27 -7.12 0.85
N TRP A 127 -2.78 -6.01 1.40
CA TRP A 127 -1.36 -5.63 1.37
C TRP A 127 -0.49 -6.65 2.12
N ALA A 128 -0.96 -7.16 3.26
CA ALA A 128 -0.29 -8.22 4.00
C ALA A 128 -0.19 -9.50 3.16
N GLU A 129 -1.26 -9.89 2.46
CA GLU A 129 -1.24 -11.05 1.57
C GLU A 129 -0.33 -10.83 0.35
N LEU A 130 -0.30 -9.63 -0.24
CA LEU A 130 0.61 -9.31 -1.32
C LEU A 130 2.07 -9.34 -0.86
N THR A 131 2.37 -8.80 0.33
CA THR A 131 3.69 -8.85 0.96
C THR A 131 4.12 -10.29 1.20
N ARG A 132 3.21 -11.17 1.63
CA ARG A 132 3.48 -12.61 1.79
C ARG A 132 3.88 -13.29 0.48
N ARG A 133 3.36 -12.82 -0.65
CA ARG A 133 3.67 -13.35 -2.00
C ARG A 133 4.88 -12.68 -2.65
N GLU A 134 5.27 -11.51 -2.16
CA GLU A 134 6.40 -10.75 -2.68
C GLU A 134 7.69 -11.57 -2.62
N GLY A 135 8.48 -11.55 -3.69
CA GLY A 135 9.72 -12.33 -3.80
C GLY A 135 9.54 -13.83 -4.10
N VAL A 136 8.30 -14.34 -4.12
CA VAL A 136 7.99 -15.70 -4.57
C VAL A 136 7.47 -15.64 -6.01
N SER A 137 8.06 -16.41 -6.93
CA SER A 137 7.55 -16.43 -8.31
C SER A 137 6.10 -16.91 -8.33
N GLY A 138 5.24 -16.30 -9.14
CA GLY A 138 3.82 -16.66 -9.20
C GLY A 138 3.58 -18.13 -9.56
N ILE A 139 4.52 -18.77 -10.26
CA ILE A 139 4.49 -20.22 -10.55
C ILE A 139 4.73 -21.04 -9.27
N ALA A 140 5.74 -20.66 -8.47
CA ALA A 140 6.06 -21.34 -7.22
C ALA A 140 4.96 -21.15 -6.16
N GLU A 141 4.40 -19.94 -6.06
CA GLU A 141 3.27 -19.63 -5.18
C GLU A 141 2.05 -20.50 -5.54
N LYS A 142 1.67 -20.51 -6.83
CA LYS A 142 0.52 -21.29 -7.31
C LYS A 142 0.69 -22.79 -7.06
N ALA A 143 1.90 -23.33 -7.27
CA ALA A 143 2.22 -24.72 -7.00
C ALA A 143 2.12 -25.06 -5.50
N SER A 144 2.56 -24.15 -4.62
CA SER A 144 2.45 -24.29 -3.16
C SER A 144 0.99 -24.34 -2.70
N ARG A 145 0.13 -23.44 -3.20
CA ARG A 145 -1.31 -23.43 -2.86
C ARG A 145 -2.01 -24.72 -3.27
N LEU A 146 -1.74 -25.22 -4.48
CA LEU A 146 -2.29 -26.50 -4.94
C LEU A 146 -1.84 -27.68 -4.06
N ARG A 147 -0.60 -27.65 -3.57
CA ARG A 147 -0.08 -28.66 -2.65
C ARG A 147 -0.76 -28.57 -1.27
N GLN A 148 -0.94 -27.37 -0.73
CA GLN A 148 -1.60 -27.15 0.56
C GLN A 148 -3.07 -27.61 0.53
N LEU A 149 -3.83 -27.24 -0.52
CA LEU A 149 -5.21 -27.70 -0.70
C LEU A 149 -5.32 -29.24 -0.73
N ARG A 150 -4.38 -29.92 -1.41
CA ARG A 150 -4.33 -31.39 -1.47
C ARG A 150 -4.00 -32.02 -0.12
N VAL A 151 -3.09 -31.43 0.66
CA VAL A 151 -2.77 -31.90 2.01
C VAL A 151 -3.98 -31.75 2.93
N SER A 152 -4.67 -30.61 2.92
CA SER A 152 -5.86 -30.40 3.74
C SER A 152 -6.97 -31.43 3.45
N GLN A 153 -7.26 -31.71 2.17
CA GLN A 153 -8.24 -32.73 1.79
C GLN A 153 -7.82 -34.17 2.15
N SER A 154 -6.51 -34.46 2.21
CA SER A 154 -5.99 -35.78 2.61
C SER A 154 -6.05 -36.01 4.12
N VAL A 155 -6.02 -34.94 4.92
CA VAL A 155 -6.13 -35.01 6.39
C VAL A 155 -7.59 -35.20 6.81
N GLU A 156 -8.53 -34.58 6.10
CA GLU A 156 -9.99 -34.70 6.35
C GLU A 156 -10.53 -36.13 6.15
N THR A 157 -10.01 -36.86 5.14
CA THR A 157 -10.49 -38.22 4.80
C THR A 157 -9.93 -39.34 5.67
N LYS A 158 -8.95 -39.05 6.54
CA LYS A 158 -8.31 -40.05 7.40
C LYS A 158 -8.95 -40.16 8.80
N LYS A 159 -10.06 -39.47 9.03
CA LYS A 159 -10.77 -39.41 10.32
C LYS A 159 -12.21 -39.94 10.20
N ILE A 160 -12.35 -41.22 9.86
CA ILE A 160 -13.59 -41.97 10.07
C ILE A 160 -13.18 -43.35 10.64
N PRO A 161 -13.46 -43.66 11.92
CA PRO A 161 -13.40 -45.03 12.42
C PRO A 161 -14.53 -45.90 11.84
#